data_AF-A0A832M111-F1
#
_entry.id   AF-A0A832M111-F1
#
_cell.length_a   1.000
_cell.length_b   1.000
_cell.length_c   1.000
_cell.angle_alpha   90.00
_cell.angle_beta   90.00
_cell.angle_gamma   90.00
#
_symmetry.space_group_name_H-M   'P 1'
#
loop_
_entity.id
_entity.type
_entity.pdbx_description
1 polymer ?
#
loop_
_entity_poly.entity_id
_entity_poly.type
_entity_poly.pdbx_seq_one_letter_code
_entity_poly.pdbx_strand_id
1 'polypeptide(L)'
;MPATLARIWRCGGRLVVQLVLRVEKPRPARPDPKSALLVYVRATEYGLARVLASREGERTKIRDVAKHAHRLAQRRLMSGARRGGPVPHARGWTAERVAEIFASARRLAGGKPVLANIDAEGGYFRRPLLRVRGLVENYANWYGVYAEYKSYPSSECPLCGRALKVAGVLRDRLTRVARCECGFREDRDYVPFHHWLKGLGLPPPERPIRKLPGLA
;
A
#
# COMPACT_ATOMS: atom_id res chain seq x y z
N MET A 1 -9.58 -15.77 25.83
CA MET A 1 -9.19 -14.80 26.89
C MET A 1 -7.93 -14.08 26.42
N PRO A 2 -7.91 -12.73 26.34
CA PRO A 2 -6.69 -12.01 25.98
C PRO A 2 -5.63 -12.25 27.06
N ALA A 3 -4.45 -12.71 26.67
CA ALA A 3 -3.34 -12.90 27.58
C ALA A 3 -2.78 -11.53 27.99
N THR A 4 -2.93 -11.18 29.26
CA THR A 4 -2.29 -10.00 29.85
C THR A 4 -0.92 -10.41 30.35
N LEU A 5 0.13 -9.79 29.82
CA LEU A 5 1.48 -10.00 30.32
C LEU A 5 1.86 -8.80 31.18
N ALA A 6 1.98 -9.00 32.49
CA ALA A 6 2.46 -7.97 33.39
C ALA A 6 3.99 -8.09 33.51
N ARG A 7 4.72 -7.02 33.18
CA ARG A 7 6.14 -6.89 33.52
C ARG A 7 6.23 -6.00 34.75
N ILE A 8 6.85 -6.52 35.80
CA ILE A 8 7.01 -5.83 37.07
C ILE A 8 8.52 -5.68 37.32
N TRP A 9 8.97 -4.46 37.58
CA TRP A 9 10.35 -4.20 37.97
C TRP A 9 10.44 -3.02 38.94
N ARG A 10 11.59 -2.89 39.61
CA ARG A 10 11.89 -1.73 40.46
C ARG A 10 12.81 -0.76 39.73
N CYS A 11 12.51 0.53 39.80
CA CYS A 11 13.35 1.61 39.27
C CYS A 11 13.39 2.74 40.30
N GLY A 12 14.58 3.04 40.85
CA GLY A 12 14.77 4.15 41.81
C GLY A 12 13.85 4.08 43.04
N GLY A 13 13.67 2.91 43.64
CA GLY A 13 12.79 2.73 44.81
C GLY A 13 11.28 2.66 44.50
N ARG A 14 10.87 2.85 43.23
CA ARG A 14 9.46 2.73 42.81
C ARG A 14 9.21 1.39 42.13
N LEU A 15 8.03 0.81 42.38
CA LEU A 15 7.54 -0.35 41.63
C LEU A 15 6.94 0.15 40.31
N VAL A 16 7.44 -0.35 39.19
CA VAL A 16 6.88 -0.07 37.86
C VAL A 16 6.19 -1.34 37.37
N VAL A 17 4.92 -1.19 36.99
CA VAL A 17 4.11 -2.27 36.41
C VAL A 17 3.74 -1.86 34.99
N GLN A 18 4.20 -2.62 34.01
CA GLN A 18 3.76 -2.50 32.63
C GLN A 18 2.77 -3.62 32.33
N LEU A 19 1.50 -3.23 32.11
CA LEU A 19 0.47 -4.13 31.62
C LEU A 19 0.52 -4.17 30.09
N VAL A 20 0.90 -5.32 29.53
CA VAL A 20 0.80 -5.57 28.09
C VAL A 20 -0.53 -6.27 27.83
N LEU A 21 -1.52 -5.49 27.38
CA LEU A 21 -2.81 -6.01 26.96
C LEU A 21 -2.74 -6.45 25.50
N ARG A 22 -2.90 -7.74 25.25
CA ARG A 22 -3.07 -8.25 23.89
C ARG A 22 -4.53 -8.04 23.45
N VAL A 23 -4.80 -6.88 22.87
CA VAL A 23 -6.11 -6.56 22.29
C VAL A 23 -6.16 -7.06 20.86
N GLU A 24 -6.73 -8.23 20.64
CA GLU A 24 -7.02 -8.73 19.30
C GLU A 24 -8.34 -8.12 18.84
N LYS A 25 -8.28 -7.13 17.94
CA LYS A 25 -9.50 -6.68 17.26
C LYS A 25 -9.91 -7.72 16.23
N PRO A 26 -11.19 -8.14 16.21
CA PRO A 26 -11.67 -9.04 15.19
C PRO A 26 -11.50 -8.37 13.82
N ARG A 27 -11.23 -9.19 12.81
CA ARG A 27 -11.23 -8.72 11.43
C ARG A 27 -12.61 -8.13 11.12
N PRO A 28 -12.70 -6.89 10.61
CA PRO A 28 -13.99 -6.32 10.25
C PRO A 28 -14.66 -7.19 9.18
N ALA A 29 -15.99 -7.14 9.09
CA ALA A 29 -16.71 -7.76 7.98
C ALA A 29 -16.27 -7.12 6.66
N ARG A 30 -16.31 -7.90 5.57
CA ARG A 30 -16.02 -7.35 4.24
C ARG A 30 -17.10 -6.33 3.87
N PRO A 31 -16.75 -5.06 3.63
CA PRO A 31 -17.75 -4.08 3.24
C PRO A 31 -18.13 -4.20 1.78
N ASP A 32 -19.29 -3.66 1.41
CA ASP A 32 -19.67 -3.46 0.02
C ASP A 32 -18.68 -2.49 -0.65
N PRO A 33 -17.99 -2.89 -1.74
CA PRO A 33 -17.07 -2.02 -2.46
C PRO A 33 -17.69 -0.70 -2.94
N LYS A 34 -19.01 -0.66 -3.18
CA LYS A 34 -19.69 0.55 -3.67
C LYS A 34 -19.86 1.62 -2.59
N SER A 35 -19.92 1.22 -1.32
CA SER A 35 -20.13 2.11 -0.17
C SER A 35 -18.87 2.33 0.69
N ALA A 36 -17.77 1.67 0.32
CA ALA A 36 -16.49 1.74 1.04
C ALA A 36 -15.52 2.77 0.43
N LEU A 37 -14.60 3.26 1.25
CA LEU A 37 -13.36 3.84 0.75
C LEU A 37 -12.45 2.70 0.27
N LEU A 38 -12.03 2.77 -0.98
CA LEU A 38 -11.14 1.78 -1.58
C LEU A 38 -9.70 2.23 -1.41
N VAL A 39 -8.82 1.37 -0.89
CA VAL A 39 -7.40 1.67 -0.67
C VAL A 39 -6.52 0.62 -1.33
N TYR A 40 -5.87 0.95 -2.44
CA TYR A 40 -4.90 0.06 -3.06
C TYR A 40 -3.51 0.39 -2.58
N VAL A 41 -2.83 -0.61 -2.02
CA VAL A 41 -1.48 -0.49 -1.49
C VAL A 41 -0.57 -1.38 -2.31
N ARG A 42 0.44 -0.80 -2.95
CA ARG A 42 1.49 -1.57 -3.63
C ARG A 42 2.73 -1.70 -2.77
N ALA A 43 3.11 -2.94 -2.49
CA ALA A 43 4.32 -3.32 -1.80
C ALA A 43 5.54 -3.27 -2.75
N THR A 44 6.69 -2.80 -2.26
CA THR A 44 8.00 -2.99 -2.90
C THR A 44 9.05 -3.43 -1.87
N GLU A 45 10.24 -3.83 -2.35
CA GLU A 45 11.37 -4.28 -1.52
C GLU A 45 11.88 -3.25 -0.51
N TYR A 46 11.68 -1.95 -0.76
CA TYR A 46 12.08 -0.91 0.20
C TYR A 46 10.87 -0.25 0.92
N GLY A 47 9.68 -0.84 0.80
CA GLY A 47 8.50 -0.47 1.60
C GLY A 47 7.22 -0.23 0.83
N LEU A 48 6.36 0.63 1.37
CA LEU A 48 5.09 1.02 0.77
C LEU A 48 5.33 2.02 -0.35
N ALA A 49 5.22 1.57 -1.59
CA ALA A 49 5.56 2.40 -2.74
C ALA A 49 4.43 3.34 -3.15
N ARG A 50 3.16 2.99 -2.90
CA ARG A 50 2.03 3.74 -3.44
C ARG A 50 0.71 3.37 -2.75
N VAL A 51 -0.08 4.39 -2.40
CA VAL A 51 -1.44 4.25 -1.86
C VAL A 51 -2.43 4.99 -2.76
N LEU A 52 -3.40 4.28 -3.31
CA LEU A 52 -4.48 4.86 -4.12
C LEU A 52 -5.77 4.79 -3.33
N ALA A 53 -6.45 5.92 -3.15
CA ALA A 53 -7.75 5.96 -2.50
C ALA A 53 -8.85 6.43 -3.47
N SER A 54 -9.96 5.70 -3.53
CA SER A 54 -11.11 6.04 -4.38
C SER A 54 -12.43 5.96 -3.60
N ARG A 55 -13.37 6.86 -3.94
CA ARG A 55 -14.70 6.99 -3.35
C ARG A 55 -15.71 7.23 -4.47
N GLU A 56 -16.79 6.44 -4.51
CA GLU A 56 -18.04 6.64 -5.28
C GLU A 56 -17.98 7.60 -6.48
N GLY A 57 -17.24 7.27 -7.55
CA GLY A 57 -17.20 8.07 -8.79
C GLY A 57 -16.66 9.51 -8.68
N GLU A 58 -16.49 10.05 -7.47
CA GLU A 58 -16.01 11.40 -7.19
C GLU A 58 -14.53 11.38 -6.79
N ARG A 59 -13.73 11.95 -7.69
CA ARG A 59 -12.37 12.47 -7.48
C ARG A 59 -11.50 11.69 -6.49
N THR A 60 -10.85 10.67 -7.03
CA THR A 60 -9.70 9.93 -6.50
C THR A 60 -8.63 10.87 -5.91
N LYS A 61 -8.41 10.82 -4.59
CA LYS A 61 -7.29 11.50 -3.93
C LYS A 61 -6.17 10.49 -3.66
N ILE A 62 -5.09 10.59 -4.44
CA ILE A 62 -3.97 9.66 -4.42
C ILE A 62 -2.89 10.15 -3.45
N ARG A 63 -2.60 9.40 -2.38
CA ARG A 63 -1.36 9.62 -1.64
C ARG A 63 -0.26 8.76 -2.27
N ASP A 64 0.39 9.30 -3.29
CA ASP A 64 1.61 8.70 -3.84
C ASP A 64 2.73 8.97 -2.83
N VAL A 65 3.20 7.92 -2.17
CA VAL A 65 4.43 8.03 -1.36
C VAL A 65 5.56 8.14 -2.35
N ALA A 66 6.16 9.34 -2.45
CA ALA A 66 7.01 9.74 -3.56
C ALA A 66 7.99 8.64 -4.05
N LYS A 67 7.73 8.16 -5.28
CA LYS A 67 8.67 7.36 -6.11
C LYS A 67 10.12 7.88 -6.03
N HIS A 68 10.29 9.19 -5.86
CA HIS A 68 11.59 9.87 -5.86
C HIS A 68 12.40 9.68 -4.58
N ALA A 69 11.77 9.68 -3.39
CA ALA A 69 12.47 9.43 -2.12
C ALA A 69 13.00 7.99 -2.06
N HIS A 70 12.20 7.06 -2.61
CA HIS A 70 12.54 5.65 -2.73
C HIS A 70 13.71 5.39 -3.68
N ARG A 71 13.72 6.02 -4.87
CA ARG A 71 14.83 5.88 -5.83
C ARG A 71 16.09 6.65 -5.40
N LEU A 72 15.97 7.75 -4.64
CA LEU A 72 17.12 8.42 -3.99
C LEU A 72 17.72 7.55 -2.89
N ALA A 73 16.88 6.91 -2.06
CA ALA A 73 17.32 5.88 -1.13
C ALA A 73 18.00 4.72 -1.89
N GLN A 74 17.39 4.21 -2.96
CA GLN A 74 17.97 3.17 -3.82
C GLN A 74 19.33 3.57 -4.41
N ARG A 75 19.48 4.82 -4.90
CA ARG A 75 20.75 5.34 -5.40
C ARG A 75 21.80 5.44 -4.30
N ARG A 76 21.44 5.95 -3.11
CA ARG A 76 22.32 6.06 -1.94
C ARG A 76 22.74 4.70 -1.40
N LEU A 77 21.83 3.73 -1.37
CA LEU A 77 22.09 2.35 -0.98
C LEU A 77 23.07 1.67 -1.95
N MET A 78 22.85 1.82 -3.26
CA MET A 78 23.70 1.23 -4.30
C MET A 78 25.08 1.90 -4.39
N SER A 79 25.19 3.22 -4.13
CA SER A 79 26.49 3.90 -4.06
C SER A 79 27.25 3.61 -2.76
N GLY A 80 26.56 3.35 -1.64
CA GLY A 80 27.17 2.85 -0.40
C GLY A 80 27.67 1.40 -0.50
N ALA A 81 26.90 0.53 -1.15
CA ALA A 81 27.27 -0.87 -1.40
C ALA A 81 28.54 -1.00 -2.28
N ARG A 82 28.74 -0.10 -3.24
CA ARG A 82 29.97 -0.04 -4.06
C ARG A 82 31.22 0.40 -3.29
N ARG A 83 31.07 0.95 -2.08
CA ARG A 83 32.18 1.38 -1.20
C ARG A 83 32.39 0.48 0.01
N GLY A 84 31.83 -0.74 0.01
CA GLY A 84 31.98 -1.68 1.12
C GLY A 84 31.31 -1.26 2.43
N GLY A 85 30.46 -0.22 2.41
CA GLY A 85 29.73 0.22 3.60
C GLY A 85 28.57 -0.73 3.92
N PRO A 86 28.14 -0.82 5.20
CA PRO A 86 27.00 -1.64 5.58
C PRO A 86 25.79 -1.19 4.78
N VAL A 87 25.18 -2.10 4.00
CA VAL A 87 23.93 -1.82 3.31
C VAL A 87 22.86 -1.65 4.39
N PRO A 88 22.28 -0.45 4.58
CA PRO A 88 21.13 -0.29 5.46
C PRO A 88 20.05 -1.27 5.02
N HIS A 89 19.75 -2.26 5.85
CA HIS A 89 18.57 -3.09 5.65
C HIS A 89 17.38 -2.15 5.56
N ALA A 90 16.80 -2.03 4.36
CA ALA A 90 15.59 -1.28 4.14
C ALA A 90 14.45 -1.95 4.93
N ARG A 91 14.25 -1.51 6.17
CA ARG A 91 13.12 -1.86 7.04
C ARG A 91 11.84 -1.20 6.51
N GLY A 92 11.49 -1.47 5.25
CA GLY A 92 10.49 -0.73 4.46
C GLY A 92 9.04 -0.84 4.97
N TRP A 93 8.78 -1.72 5.92
CA TRP A 93 7.50 -1.87 6.59
C TRP A 93 7.68 -1.58 8.07
N THR A 94 7.93 -0.31 8.41
CA THR A 94 7.85 0.09 9.83
C THR A 94 6.39 0.05 10.26
N ALA A 95 6.15 -0.37 11.50
CA ALA A 95 4.84 -0.35 12.14
C ALA A 95 4.18 1.04 12.00
N GLU A 96 4.97 2.10 12.14
CA GLU A 96 4.58 3.50 11.93
C GLU A 96 4.00 3.76 10.54
N ARG A 97 4.67 3.32 9.47
CA ARG A 97 4.22 3.62 8.11
C ARG A 97 2.93 2.90 7.76
N VAL A 98 2.78 1.65 8.21
CA VAL A 98 1.52 0.89 8.08
C VAL A 98 0.41 1.59 8.86
N ALA A 99 0.69 2.02 10.09
CA ALA A 99 -0.25 2.75 10.92
C ALA A 99 -0.70 4.07 10.26
N GLU A 100 0.22 4.85 9.71
CA GLU A 100 -0.08 6.10 9.01
C GLU A 100 -1.01 5.90 7.82
N ILE A 101 -0.81 4.82 7.04
CA ILE A 101 -1.69 4.51 5.90
C ILE A 101 -3.10 4.25 6.37
N PHE A 102 -3.28 3.34 7.33
CA PHE A 102 -4.62 2.96 7.78
C PHE A 102 -5.30 4.05 8.60
N ALA A 103 -4.55 4.81 9.40
CA ALA A 103 -5.05 6.02 10.06
C ALA A 103 -5.53 7.06 9.04
N SER A 104 -4.73 7.30 7.99
CA SER A 104 -5.11 8.22 6.90
C SER A 104 -6.34 7.73 6.16
N ALA A 105 -6.40 6.44 5.82
CA ALA A 105 -7.54 5.83 5.17
C ALA A 105 -8.81 5.99 6.01
N ARG A 106 -8.74 5.67 7.31
CA ARG A 106 -9.90 5.80 8.21
C ARG A 106 -10.37 7.24 8.33
N ARG A 107 -9.45 8.20 8.45
CA ARG A 107 -9.76 9.63 8.47
C ARG A 107 -10.43 10.07 7.16
N LEU A 108 -9.89 9.65 6.01
CA LEU A 108 -10.46 9.96 4.69
C LEU A 108 -11.83 9.32 4.47
N ALA A 109 -12.08 8.16 5.07
CA ALA A 109 -13.35 7.46 4.95
C ALA A 109 -14.50 8.19 5.67
N GLY A 110 -14.19 9.08 6.63
CA GLY A 110 -15.22 9.92 7.28
C GLY A 110 -16.34 9.09 7.92
N GLY A 111 -16.00 7.95 8.51
CA GLY A 111 -16.97 7.00 9.10
C GLY A 111 -17.32 5.82 8.19
N LYS A 112 -17.26 5.95 6.86
CA LYS A 112 -17.51 4.85 5.91
C LYS A 112 -16.53 3.69 6.10
N PRO A 113 -16.92 2.43 5.78
CA PRO A 113 -15.99 1.31 5.86
C PRO A 113 -14.84 1.47 4.88
N VAL A 114 -13.71 0.81 5.16
CA VAL A 114 -12.52 0.82 4.30
C VAL A 114 -12.24 -0.58 3.77
N LEU A 115 -12.14 -0.70 2.45
CA LEU A 115 -11.69 -1.91 1.77
C LEU A 115 -10.29 -1.64 1.21
N ALA A 116 -9.29 -2.37 1.68
CA ALA A 116 -7.92 -2.24 1.22
C ALA A 116 -7.46 -3.50 0.47
N ASN A 117 -6.84 -3.32 -0.70
CA ASN A 117 -6.07 -4.39 -1.34
C ASN A 117 -4.58 -4.13 -1.18
N ILE A 118 -3.88 -5.09 -0.61
CA ILE A 118 -2.43 -5.09 -0.46
C ILE A 118 -1.84 -5.97 -1.56
N ASP A 119 -1.36 -5.30 -2.60
CA ASP A 119 -0.75 -5.95 -3.76
C ASP A 119 0.75 -6.15 -3.56
N ALA A 120 1.17 -7.40 -3.71
CA ALA A 120 2.55 -7.84 -3.72
C ALA A 120 2.80 -8.63 -5.00
N GLU A 121 2.84 -7.93 -6.14
CA GLU A 121 3.10 -8.53 -7.47
C GLU A 121 4.07 -9.72 -7.38
N GLY A 122 3.64 -10.85 -7.95
CA GLY A 122 4.35 -12.12 -7.90
C GLY A 122 5.81 -11.99 -8.37
N GLY A 123 6.72 -12.57 -7.58
CA GLY A 123 8.16 -12.54 -7.83
C GLY A 123 8.98 -12.50 -6.53
N TYR A 124 10.15 -11.88 -6.59
CA TYR A 124 11.10 -11.70 -5.47
C TYR A 124 10.47 -11.01 -4.23
N PHE A 125 9.35 -10.30 -4.42
CA PHE A 125 8.68 -9.48 -3.41
C PHE A 125 7.57 -10.18 -2.61
N ARG A 126 7.29 -11.46 -2.90
CA ARG A 126 6.38 -12.29 -2.08
C ARG A 126 6.92 -12.50 -0.65
N ARG A 127 8.23 -12.68 -0.50
CA ARG A 127 8.87 -13.00 0.79
C ARG A 127 8.83 -11.83 1.80
N PRO A 128 9.15 -10.57 1.42
CA PRO A 128 8.97 -9.42 2.30
C PRO A 128 7.53 -9.24 2.78
N LEU A 129 6.54 -9.40 1.88
CA LEU A 129 5.13 -9.28 2.26
C LEU A 129 4.72 -10.36 3.28
N LEU A 130 5.16 -11.61 3.10
CA LEU A 130 4.88 -12.69 4.05
C LEU A 130 5.44 -12.39 5.45
N ARG A 131 6.61 -11.75 5.54
CA ARG A 131 7.25 -11.38 6.83
C ARG A 131 6.49 -10.29 7.58
N VAL A 132 5.80 -9.41 6.86
CA VAL A 132 5.13 -8.23 7.43
C VAL A 132 3.61 -8.37 7.41
N ARG A 133 3.08 -9.45 6.84
CA ARG A 133 1.65 -9.71 6.73
C ARG A 133 0.95 -9.60 8.08
N GLY A 134 1.47 -10.26 9.12
CA GLY A 134 0.89 -10.19 10.46
C GLY A 134 0.85 -8.77 11.03
N LEU A 135 1.88 -7.95 10.75
CA LEU A 135 1.90 -6.53 11.12
C LEU A 135 0.77 -5.77 10.41
N VAL A 136 0.65 -5.96 9.10
CA VAL A 136 -0.38 -5.29 8.28
C VAL A 136 -1.77 -5.72 8.69
N GLU A 137 -2.01 -7.02 8.89
CA GLU A 137 -3.30 -7.56 9.35
C GLU A 137 -3.66 -7.00 10.73
N ASN A 138 -2.71 -6.97 11.66
CA ASN A 138 -2.94 -6.42 13.00
C ASN A 138 -3.32 -4.93 12.94
N TYR A 139 -2.59 -4.12 12.18
CA TYR A 139 -2.92 -2.71 12.04
C TYR A 139 -4.22 -2.47 11.26
N ALA A 140 -4.50 -3.25 10.21
CA ALA A 140 -5.77 -3.16 9.49
C ALA A 140 -6.94 -3.43 10.44
N ASN A 141 -6.87 -4.51 11.24
CA ASN A 141 -7.88 -4.82 12.25
C ASN A 141 -7.98 -3.72 13.31
N TRP A 142 -6.85 -3.19 13.79
CA TRP A 142 -6.82 -2.09 14.77
C TRP A 142 -7.59 -0.86 14.30
N TYR A 143 -7.43 -0.50 13.02
CA TYR A 143 -8.08 0.65 12.38
C TYR A 143 -9.46 0.33 11.78
N GLY A 144 -9.96 -0.90 11.90
CA GLY A 144 -11.25 -1.31 11.33
C GLY A 144 -11.26 -1.33 9.79
N VAL A 145 -10.12 -1.63 9.17
CA VAL A 145 -9.93 -1.74 7.72
C VAL A 145 -10.00 -3.21 7.31
N TYR A 146 -10.86 -3.53 6.33
CA TYR A 146 -10.83 -4.85 5.72
C TYR A 146 -9.69 -4.91 4.70
N ALA A 147 -8.63 -5.65 5.00
CA ALA A 147 -7.55 -5.90 4.06
C ALA A 147 -7.74 -7.22 3.30
N GLU A 148 -7.53 -7.19 1.99
CA GLU A 148 -7.32 -8.35 1.13
C GLU A 148 -5.92 -8.33 0.51
N TYR A 149 -5.41 -9.51 0.18
CA TYR A 149 -4.06 -9.71 -0.34
C TYR A 149 -4.15 -10.36 -1.71
N LYS A 150 -4.36 -9.55 -2.75
CA LYS A 150 -4.43 -10.01 -4.13
C LYS A 150 -3.50 -9.21 -5.01
N SER A 151 -2.87 -9.91 -5.93
CA SER A 151 -2.02 -9.32 -6.95
C SER A 151 -2.69 -9.33 -8.30
N TYR A 152 -2.49 -8.24 -9.04
CA TYR A 152 -3.09 -8.02 -10.34
C TYR A 152 -1.99 -7.75 -11.37
N PRO A 153 -2.18 -8.18 -12.63
CA PRO A 153 -1.15 -8.04 -13.65
C PRO A 153 -0.94 -6.57 -14.03
N SER A 154 0.32 -6.15 -14.17
CA SER A 154 0.67 -4.84 -14.75
C SER A 154 1.00 -4.91 -16.25
N SER A 155 1.00 -6.11 -16.84
CA SER A 155 1.31 -6.36 -18.26
C SER A 155 0.09 -6.63 -19.11
N GLU A 156 -1.11 -6.73 -18.53
CA GLU A 156 -2.35 -7.06 -19.24
C GLU A 156 -3.35 -5.92 -19.15
N CYS A 157 -4.08 -5.68 -20.23
CA CYS A 157 -5.05 -4.60 -20.30
C CYS A 157 -6.28 -4.94 -19.44
N PRO A 158 -6.66 -4.06 -18.49
CA PRO A 158 -7.83 -4.30 -17.64
C PRO A 158 -9.14 -4.30 -18.45
N LEU A 159 -9.19 -3.66 -19.62
CA LEU A 159 -10.39 -3.60 -20.44
C LEU A 159 -10.58 -4.87 -21.27
N CYS A 160 -9.60 -5.22 -22.12
CA CYS A 160 -9.74 -6.27 -23.12
C CYS A 160 -8.88 -7.52 -22.89
N GLY A 161 -8.07 -7.56 -21.81
CA GLY A 161 -7.22 -8.70 -21.47
C GLY A 161 -5.95 -8.87 -22.32
N ARG A 162 -5.77 -8.10 -23.41
CA ARG A 162 -4.57 -8.19 -24.24
C ARG A 162 -3.32 -7.65 -23.54
N ALA A 163 -2.15 -8.12 -23.96
CA ALA A 163 -0.86 -7.61 -23.49
C ALA A 163 -0.71 -6.10 -23.73
N LEU A 164 -0.15 -5.40 -22.74
CA LEU A 164 0.17 -3.97 -22.79
C LEU A 164 1.56 -3.74 -23.36
N LYS A 165 1.67 -2.76 -24.26
CA LYS A 165 2.95 -2.27 -24.78
C LYS A 165 3.39 -1.06 -23.94
N VAL A 166 4.67 -0.99 -23.58
CA VAL A 166 5.24 0.20 -22.93
C VAL A 166 5.50 1.24 -24.01
N ALA A 167 4.64 2.25 -24.10
CA ALA A 167 4.64 3.25 -25.17
C ALA A 167 5.61 4.42 -24.92
N GLY A 168 6.42 4.35 -23.87
CA GLY A 168 7.43 5.34 -23.54
C GLY A 168 7.64 5.48 -22.03
N VAL A 169 8.70 6.23 -21.71
CA VAL A 169 8.97 6.70 -20.35
C VAL A 169 8.84 8.22 -20.38
N LEU A 170 8.04 8.82 -19.49
CA LEU A 170 7.91 10.29 -19.44
C LEU A 170 9.25 10.96 -19.11
N ARG A 171 9.32 12.30 -19.25
CA ARG A 171 10.53 13.12 -18.97
C ARG A 171 11.17 12.83 -17.61
N ASP A 172 10.40 12.34 -16.64
CA ASP A 172 10.88 11.93 -15.32
C ASP A 172 11.67 10.60 -15.29
N ARG A 173 11.82 9.91 -16.43
CA ARG A 173 12.47 8.58 -16.58
C ARG A 173 11.95 7.53 -15.58
N LEU A 174 10.74 7.72 -15.07
CA LEU A 174 10.16 6.99 -13.94
C LEU A 174 8.78 6.45 -14.28
N THR A 175 7.99 7.25 -14.98
CA THR A 175 6.62 6.91 -15.34
C THR A 175 6.62 6.16 -16.67
N ARG A 176 6.41 4.84 -16.61
CA ARG A 176 6.28 3.98 -17.79
C ARG A 176 4.82 4.00 -18.23
N VAL A 177 4.53 4.54 -19.40
CA VAL A 177 3.15 4.60 -19.90
C VAL A 177 2.84 3.29 -20.61
N ALA A 178 1.92 2.51 -20.06
CA ALA A 178 1.36 1.34 -20.72
C ALA A 178 0.25 1.76 -21.68
N ARG A 179 0.22 1.16 -22.88
CA ARG A 179 -0.83 1.34 -23.88
C ARG A 179 -1.35 0.00 -24.39
N CYS A 180 -2.64 -0.04 -24.68
CA CYS A 180 -3.29 -1.12 -25.41
C CYS A 180 -3.88 -0.58 -26.72
N GLU A 181 -4.01 -1.46 -27.71
CA GLU A 181 -4.68 -1.18 -28.98
C GLU A 181 -6.17 -0.85 -28.81
N CYS A 182 -6.81 -1.29 -27.73
CA CYS A 182 -8.19 -0.92 -27.41
C CYS A 182 -8.35 0.52 -26.86
N GLY A 183 -7.32 1.37 -26.99
CA GLY A 183 -7.32 2.74 -26.52
C GLY A 183 -7.02 2.92 -25.02
N PHE A 184 -6.71 1.85 -24.27
CA PHE A 184 -6.27 1.98 -22.88
C PHE A 184 -4.89 2.63 -22.81
N ARG A 185 -4.72 3.63 -21.94
CA ARG A 185 -3.45 4.32 -21.68
C ARG A 185 -3.35 4.76 -20.22
N GLU A 186 -2.29 4.36 -19.53
CA GLU A 186 -2.08 4.68 -18.10
C GLU A 186 -0.61 4.54 -17.68
N ASP A 187 -0.19 5.11 -16.53
CA ASP A 187 1.03 4.66 -15.83
C ASP A 187 0.92 3.15 -15.57
N ARG A 188 1.91 2.37 -16.03
CA ARG A 188 1.98 0.92 -15.83
C ARG A 188 1.76 0.53 -14.36
N ASP A 189 2.23 1.38 -13.45
CA ASP A 189 2.12 1.11 -12.01
C ASP A 189 0.69 1.29 -11.45
N TYR A 190 -0.24 1.89 -12.21
CA TYR A 190 -1.65 1.96 -11.86
C TYR A 190 -2.51 0.89 -12.58
N VAL A 191 -1.95 0.14 -13.53
CA VAL A 191 -2.68 -0.93 -14.23
C VAL A 191 -3.28 -1.96 -13.26
N PRO A 192 -2.53 -2.45 -12.24
CA PRO A 192 -3.10 -3.38 -11.25
C PRO A 192 -4.33 -2.83 -10.50
N PHE A 193 -4.35 -1.51 -10.24
CA PHE A 193 -5.50 -0.86 -9.60
C PHE A 193 -6.75 -0.87 -10.48
N HIS A 194 -6.60 -0.66 -11.79
CA HIS A 194 -7.71 -0.78 -12.74
C HIS A 194 -8.29 -2.20 -12.78
N HIS A 195 -7.43 -3.24 -12.73
CA HIS A 195 -7.88 -4.63 -12.62
C HIS A 195 -8.64 -4.89 -11.32
N TRP A 196 -8.16 -4.34 -10.20
CA TRP A 196 -8.85 -4.47 -8.93
C TRP A 196 -10.26 -3.88 -8.97
N LEU A 197 -10.42 -2.65 -9.49
CA LEU A 197 -11.73 -2.01 -9.63
C LEU A 197 -12.67 -2.81 -10.54
N LYS A 198 -12.15 -3.35 -11.65
CA LYS A 198 -12.91 -4.26 -12.52
C LYS A 198 -13.38 -5.51 -11.77
N GLY A 199 -12.49 -6.14 -10.98
CA GLY A 199 -12.83 -7.30 -10.16
C GLY A 199 -13.85 -7.02 -9.06
N LEU A 200 -13.98 -5.76 -8.64
CA LEU A 200 -15.01 -5.29 -7.71
C LEU A 200 -16.32 -4.88 -8.41
N GLY A 201 -16.41 -4.94 -9.74
CA GLY A 201 -17.58 -4.51 -10.50
C GLY A 201 -17.79 -2.99 -10.47
N LEU A 202 -16.72 -2.22 -10.28
CA LEU A 202 -16.76 -0.76 -10.19
C LEU A 202 -16.38 -0.11 -11.52
N PRO A 203 -16.90 1.10 -11.81
CA PRO A 203 -16.53 1.82 -13.02
C PRO A 203 -15.02 2.14 -13.03
N PRO A 204 -14.37 2.14 -14.20
CA PRO A 204 -12.98 2.54 -14.30
C PRO A 204 -12.85 4.03 -13.94
N PRO A 205 -11.77 4.43 -13.24
CA PRO A 205 -11.52 5.82 -12.93
C PRO A 205 -11.16 6.58 -14.22
N GLU A 206 -11.29 7.91 -14.19
CA GLU A 206 -10.79 8.76 -15.28
C GLU A 206 -9.31 8.46 -15.58
N ARG A 207 -8.99 8.39 -16.86
CA ARG A 207 -7.65 8.06 -17.37
C ARG A 207 -7.03 9.28 -18.05
N PRO A 208 -5.74 9.58 -17.82
CA PRO A 208 -4.86 8.93 -16.83
C PRO A 208 -5.20 9.38 -15.41
N ILE A 209 -4.97 8.49 -14.45
CA ILE A 209 -5.10 8.77 -13.02
C ILE A 209 -4.13 9.92 -12.66
N ARG A 210 -4.67 11.11 -12.37
CA ARG A 210 -3.89 12.33 -12.11
C ARG A 210 -3.18 12.28 -10.74
N LYS A 211 -1.89 12.64 -10.69
CA LYS A 211 -1.15 12.86 -9.43
C LYS A 211 -1.66 14.13 -8.72
N LEU A 212 -1.72 14.14 -7.39
CA LEU A 212 -2.08 15.35 -6.63
C LEU A 212 -0.95 16.39 -6.67
N PRO A 213 -1.26 17.69 -6.81
CA PRO A 213 -0.37 18.75 -6.37
C PRO A 213 -0.44 18.91 -4.83
N GLY A 214 0.70 19.11 -4.16
CA GLY A 214 0.74 19.76 -2.84
C GLY A 214 0.72 18.89 -1.57
N LEU A 215 1.32 17.70 -1.54
CA LEU A 215 1.68 17.03 -0.27
C LEU A 215 3.15 16.59 -0.35
N ALA A 216 4.01 17.44 0.21
CA ALA A 216 5.42 17.15 0.50
C ALA A 216 5.55 16.10 1.61
#